data_AF-A0A4S4LNW2-F1
#
_entry.id   AF-A0A4S4LNW2-F1
#
_cell.length_a   1.000
_cell.length_b   1.000
_cell.length_c   1.000
_cell.angle_alpha   90.00
_cell.angle_beta   90.00
_cell.angle_gamma   90.00
#
_symmetry.space_group_name_H-M   'P 1'
#
loop_
_entity.id
_entity.type
_entity.pdbx_description
1 polymer ?
#
loop_
_entity_poly.entity_id
_entity_poly.type
_entity_poly.pdbx_seq_one_letter_code
_entity_poly.pdbx_strand_id
1 'polypeptide(L)'
;MANALPPMFHGDGRTGENPQNFIRQLRSAMRTFTDIATDTQKIEMFADNLSAGSEADDWFLELPDSEKATWPTLQTAFSTRWPAMPPAKKSRMEIQRELYGKRIDLDKLGSKVKSATRRSGTTSHGQRECCA
;
A
#
# COMPACT_ATOMS: atom_id res chain seq x y z
N MET A 1 13.49 -7.72 -4.79
CA MET A 1 12.31 -6.97 -5.27
C MET A 1 12.86 -5.78 -6.04
N ALA A 2 12.48 -5.59 -7.30
CA ALA A 2 12.97 -4.46 -8.09
C ALA A 2 12.56 -3.16 -7.38
N ASN A 3 13.53 -2.33 -7.02
CA ASN A 3 13.25 -1.04 -6.38
C ASN A 3 12.76 -0.11 -7.49
N ALA A 4 11.43 -0.06 -7.67
CA ALA A 4 10.80 0.77 -8.67
C ALA A 4 10.87 2.23 -8.23
N LEU A 5 11.14 3.12 -9.20
CA LEU A 5 10.93 4.55 -9.02
C LEU A 5 9.47 4.80 -8.61
N PRO A 6 9.19 5.81 -7.77
CA PRO A 6 7.82 6.17 -7.48
C PRO A 6 7.08 6.52 -8.78
N PRO A 7 5.75 6.31 -8.84
CA PRO A 7 4.96 6.91 -9.91
C PRO A 7 5.14 8.44 -9.89
N MET A 8 5.06 9.06 -11.06
CA MET A 8 5.13 10.52 -11.19
C MET A 8 4.12 11.20 -10.27
N PHE A 9 4.56 12.25 -9.59
CA PHE A 9 3.74 13.03 -8.67
C PHE A 9 3.14 14.25 -9.36
N HIS A 10 1.85 14.47 -9.17
CA HIS A 10 1.10 15.53 -9.81
C HIS A 10 0.67 16.63 -8.84
N GLY A 11 0.44 16.28 -7.57
CA GLY A 11 0.18 17.25 -6.50
C GLY A 11 -1.21 17.89 -6.50
N ASP A 12 -2.10 17.48 -7.39
CA ASP A 12 -3.47 18.00 -7.56
C ASP A 12 -4.51 17.31 -6.65
N GLY A 13 -4.06 16.43 -5.75
CA GLY A 13 -4.93 15.74 -4.79
C GLY A 13 -5.77 14.62 -5.40
N ARG A 14 -5.41 14.11 -6.59
CA ARG A 14 -6.07 12.98 -7.23
C ARG A 14 -6.13 11.73 -6.35
N THR A 15 -7.16 10.92 -6.59
CA THR A 15 -7.40 9.68 -5.85
C THR A 15 -6.23 8.71 -6.00
N GLY A 16 -5.69 8.23 -4.87
CA GLY A 16 -4.59 7.26 -4.85
C GLY A 16 -3.19 7.89 -4.80
N GLU A 17 -3.07 9.21 -4.95
CA GLU A 17 -1.81 9.92 -4.75
C GLU A 17 -1.67 10.34 -3.28
N ASN A 18 -0.51 10.05 -2.69
CA ASN A 18 -0.19 10.46 -1.32
C ASN A 18 1.20 11.12 -1.29
N PRO A 19 1.28 12.43 -1.01
CA PRO A 19 2.54 13.18 -1.00
C PRO A 19 3.60 12.58 -0.06
N GLN A 20 3.17 12.02 1.07
CA GLN A 20 4.07 11.40 2.06
C GLN A 20 4.59 10.04 1.58
N ASN A 21 3.78 9.27 0.85
CA ASN A 21 4.25 8.04 0.23
C ASN A 21 5.22 8.32 -0.91
N PHE A 22 4.95 9.34 -1.73
CA PHE A 22 5.85 9.78 -2.79
C PHE A 22 7.25 10.10 -2.23
N ILE A 23 7.36 11.02 -1.28
CA ILE A 23 8.67 11.44 -0.74
C ILE A 23 9.39 10.32 0.02
N ARG A 24 8.66 9.36 0.60
CA ARG A 24 9.26 8.17 1.25
C ARG A 24 9.83 7.20 0.22
N GLN A 25 9.10 6.95 -0.86
CA GLN A 25 9.55 6.09 -1.96
C GLN A 25 10.73 6.71 -2.69
N LEU A 26 10.67 8.00 -2.99
CA LEU A 26 11.78 8.72 -3.63
C LEU A 26 13.07 8.63 -2.81
N ARG A 27 13.01 8.88 -1.48
CA ARG A 27 14.16 8.70 -0.59
C ARG A 27 14.65 7.25 -0.51
N SER A 28 13.76 6.28 -0.63
CA SER A 28 14.14 4.87 -0.69
C SER A 28 14.91 4.54 -1.97
N ALA A 29 14.45 5.08 -3.09
CA ALA A 29 15.11 4.97 -4.38
C ALA A 29 16.49 5.64 -4.35
N MET A 30 16.59 6.87 -3.83
CA MET A 30 17.87 7.58 -3.64
C MET A 30 18.90 6.78 -2.83
N ARG A 31 18.48 6.05 -1.79
CA ARG A 31 19.39 5.18 -1.01
C ARG A 31 19.85 3.93 -1.76
N THR A 32 19.16 3.59 -2.84
CA THR A 32 19.44 2.37 -3.62
C THR A 32 20.32 2.67 -4.81
N PHE A 33 20.16 3.85 -5.42
CA PHE A 33 21.05 4.33 -6.45
C PHE A 33 22.35 4.83 -5.80
N THR A 34 23.48 4.22 -6.17
CA THR A 34 24.81 4.60 -5.67
C THR A 34 25.24 5.98 -6.14
N ASP A 35 24.63 6.47 -7.21
CA ASP A 35 25.07 7.67 -7.93
C ASP A 35 24.39 8.93 -7.41
N ILE A 36 23.42 8.80 -6.50
CA ILE A 36 22.68 9.92 -5.90
C ILE A 36 23.26 10.23 -4.51
N ALA A 37 24.29 11.07 -4.48
CA ALA A 37 24.97 11.44 -3.24
C ALA A 37 24.79 12.93 -2.90
N THR A 38 24.87 13.80 -3.90
CA THR A 38 24.83 15.24 -3.72
C THR A 38 23.39 15.75 -3.61
N ASP A 39 23.21 16.93 -3.02
CA ASP A 39 21.89 17.54 -2.95
C ASP A 39 21.37 17.93 -4.34
N THR A 40 22.24 18.41 -5.22
CA THR A 40 21.90 18.68 -6.63
C THR A 40 21.27 17.47 -7.30
N GLN A 41 21.90 16.29 -7.19
CA GLN A 41 21.38 15.05 -7.78
C GLN A 41 20.03 14.63 -7.16
N LYS A 42 19.83 14.86 -5.86
CA LYS A 42 18.55 14.57 -5.20
C LYS A 42 17.45 15.51 -5.67
N ILE A 43 17.78 16.78 -5.88
CA ILE A 43 16.85 17.81 -6.37
C ILE A 43 16.47 17.51 -7.82
N GLU A 44 17.44 17.18 -8.67
CA GLU A 44 17.20 16.74 -10.06
C GLU A 44 16.30 15.51 -10.09
N MET A 45 16.63 14.47 -9.31
CA MET A 45 15.80 13.27 -9.21
C MET A 45 14.38 13.59 -8.69
N PHE A 46 14.22 14.56 -7.80
CA PHE A 46 12.90 15.00 -7.37
C PHE A 46 12.11 15.64 -8.50
N ALA A 47 12.73 16.56 -9.25
CA ALA A 47 12.11 17.22 -10.40
C ALA A 47 11.72 16.22 -11.49
N ASP A 48 12.59 15.26 -11.82
CA ASP A 48 12.34 14.20 -12.81
C ASP A 48 11.17 13.28 -12.44
N ASN A 49 10.81 13.23 -11.15
CA ASN A 49 9.70 12.43 -10.65
C ASN A 49 8.41 13.25 -10.48
N LEU A 50 8.39 14.51 -10.93
CA LEU A 50 7.17 15.30 -11.07
C LEU A 50 6.60 15.08 -12.47
N SER A 51 5.27 15.06 -12.58
CA SER A 51 4.64 15.03 -13.90
C SER A 51 4.73 16.40 -14.54
N ALA A 52 5.25 16.47 -15.77
CA ALA A 52 5.30 17.71 -16.53
C ALA A 52 3.91 18.40 -16.63
N GLY A 53 3.86 19.70 -16.39
CA GLY A 53 2.64 20.52 -16.46
C GLY A 53 1.60 20.16 -15.39
N SER A 54 2.03 19.55 -14.29
CA SER A 54 1.18 19.30 -13.12
C SER A 54 1.34 20.41 -12.07
N GLU A 55 0.41 20.47 -11.11
CA GLU A 55 0.48 21.44 -10.01
C GLU A 55 1.81 21.31 -9.24
N ALA A 56 2.32 20.09 -9.08
CA ALA A 56 3.61 19.87 -8.42
C ALA A 56 4.80 20.41 -9.22
N ASP A 57 4.76 20.28 -10.55
CA ASP A 57 5.80 20.79 -11.45
C ASP A 57 5.78 22.32 -11.48
N ASP A 58 4.60 22.92 -11.65
CA ASP A 58 4.41 24.37 -11.60
C ASP A 58 4.88 24.95 -10.26
N TRP A 59 4.50 24.32 -9.15
CA TRP A 59 4.97 24.70 -7.82
C TRP A 59 6.49 24.62 -7.68
N PHE A 60 7.11 23.56 -8.20
CA PHE A 60 8.56 23.39 -8.13
C PHE A 60 9.29 24.46 -8.96
N LEU A 61 8.75 24.84 -10.12
CA LEU A 61 9.28 25.92 -10.95
C LEU A 61 9.18 27.28 -10.26
N GLU A 62 8.04 27.57 -9.63
CA GLU A 62 7.79 28.83 -8.89
C GLU A 62 8.54 28.94 -7.56
N LEU A 63 9.04 27.82 -7.02
CA LEU A 63 9.74 27.82 -5.75
C LEU A 63 11.01 28.71 -5.81
N PRO A 64 11.34 29.48 -4.76
CA PRO A 64 12.58 30.27 -4.75
C PRO A 64 13.84 29.40 -4.78
N ASP A 65 14.91 29.89 -5.41
CA ASP A 65 16.20 29.17 -5.47
C ASP A 65 16.78 28.89 -4.08
N SER A 66 16.53 29.78 -3.10
CA SER A 66 16.94 29.57 -1.70
C SER A 66 16.27 28.35 -1.06
N GLU A 67 15.05 28.02 -1.47
CA GLU A 67 14.32 26.85 -0.97
C GLU A 67 14.71 25.58 -1.74
N LYS A 68 15.18 25.73 -2.99
CA LYS A 68 15.77 24.66 -3.82
C LYS A 68 17.27 24.45 -3.58
N ALA A 69 17.92 25.23 -2.73
CA ALA A 69 19.38 25.20 -2.57
C ALA A 69 19.92 23.88 -2.01
N THR A 70 19.15 23.22 -1.15
CA THR A 70 19.55 21.97 -0.49
C THR A 70 18.39 20.99 -0.44
N TRP A 71 18.70 19.70 -0.29
CA TRP A 71 17.66 18.69 -0.17
C TRP A 71 16.77 18.91 1.07
N PRO A 72 17.30 19.24 2.27
CA PRO A 72 16.46 19.52 3.44
C PRO A 72 15.54 20.73 3.28
N THR A 73 15.98 21.81 2.63
CA THR A 73 15.13 22.98 2.39
C THR A 73 13.98 22.65 1.45
N LEU A 74 14.25 21.92 0.37
CA LEU A 74 13.22 21.46 -0.57
C LEU A 74 12.21 20.53 0.10
N GLN A 75 12.68 19.60 0.94
CA GLN A 75 11.78 18.71 1.70
C GLN A 75 10.86 19.49 2.65
N THR A 76 11.36 20.58 3.23
CA THR A 76 10.59 21.44 4.15
C THR A 76 9.54 22.24 3.38
N ALA A 77 9.92 22.81 2.24
CA ALA A 77 9.00 23.49 1.34
C ALA A 77 7.89 22.54 0.85
N PHE A 78 8.27 21.33 0.43
CA PHE A 78 7.33 20.29 0.01
C PHE A 78 6.34 19.91 1.11
N SER A 79 6.83 19.71 2.33
CA SER A 79 5.98 19.34 3.48
C SER A 79 5.07 20.49 3.92
N THR A 80 5.44 21.74 3.64
CA THR A 80 4.61 22.91 3.87
C THR A 80 3.48 23.00 2.84
N ARG A 81 3.79 22.74 1.56
CA ARG A 81 2.80 22.77 0.47
C ARG A 81 1.84 21.58 0.53
N TRP A 82 2.34 20.38 0.78
CA TRP A 82 1.55 19.16 0.93
C TRP A 82 1.71 18.58 2.34
N PRO A 83 1.00 19.14 3.33
CA PRO A 83 1.09 18.67 4.70
C PRO A 83 0.67 17.20 4.79
N ALA A 84 1.33 16.46 5.67
CA ALA A 84 0.90 15.11 6.00
C ALA A 84 -0.55 15.20 6.51
N MET A 85 -1.48 14.60 5.76
CA MET A 85 -2.83 14.42 6.28
C MET A 85 -2.70 13.78 7.66
N PRO A 86 -3.29 14.37 8.71
CA PRO A 86 -3.34 13.70 10.00
C PRO A 86 -3.90 12.31 9.73
N PRO A 87 -3.34 11.24 10.35
CA PRO A 87 -3.88 9.91 10.15
C PRO A 87 -5.37 10.03 10.36
N ALA A 88 -6.16 9.67 9.36
CA ALA A 88 -7.59 9.62 9.52
C ALA A 88 -7.82 8.68 10.70
N LYS A 89 -7.98 9.26 11.90
CA LYS A 89 -8.65 8.59 13.00
C LYS A 89 -10.00 8.35 12.37
N LYS A 90 -10.21 7.16 11.79
CA LYS A 90 -11.52 6.73 11.33
C LYS A 90 -12.44 7.14 12.47
N SER A 91 -13.34 8.08 12.22
CA SER A 91 -14.27 8.51 13.26
C SER A 91 -14.90 7.25 13.83
N ARG A 92 -15.09 7.18 15.15
CA ARG A 92 -15.64 6.00 15.84
C ARG A 92 -16.79 5.35 15.08
N MET A 93 -17.60 6.17 14.40
CA MET A 93 -18.73 5.78 13.54
C MET A 93 -18.37 4.95 12.30
N GLU A 94 -17.22 5.17 11.66
CA GLU A 94 -16.79 4.40 10.47
C GLU A 94 -16.21 3.04 10.86
N ILE A 95 -15.39 3.00 11.93
CA ILE A 95 -14.96 1.74 12.56
C ILE A 95 -16.18 0.92 13.01
N GLN A 96 -17.17 1.59 13.60
CA GLN A 96 -18.36 0.93 14.11
C GLN A 96 -19.27 0.41 12.99
N ARG A 97 -19.41 1.13 11.86
CA ARG A 97 -20.07 0.59 10.65
C ARG A 97 -19.34 -0.62 10.08
N GLU A 98 -18.01 -0.60 10.03
CA GLU A 98 -17.20 -1.73 9.55
C GLU A 98 -17.30 -2.95 10.49
N LEU A 99 -17.37 -2.73 11.81
CA LEU A 99 -17.61 -3.78 12.82
C LEU A 99 -19.02 -4.38 12.73
N TYR A 100 -20.05 -3.54 12.55
CA TYR A 100 -21.43 -4.04 12.42
C TYR A 100 -21.69 -4.74 11.09
N GLY A 101 -21.04 -4.32 9.99
CA GLY A 101 -21.13 -5.01 8.70
C GLY A 101 -20.44 -6.40 8.68
N LYS A 102 -19.52 -6.65 9.61
CA LYS A 102 -18.82 -7.94 9.77
C LYS A 102 -19.45 -8.83 10.86
N ARG A 103 -20.57 -8.44 11.47
CA ARG A 103 -21.27 -9.27 12.45
C ARG A 103 -21.94 -10.43 11.74
N ILE A 104 -21.31 -11.60 11.82
CA ILE A 104 -21.85 -12.87 11.35
C ILE A 104 -23.19 -13.11 12.07
N ASP A 105 -24.23 -13.34 11.28
CA ASP A 105 -25.54 -13.70 11.79
C ASP A 105 -25.45 -15.10 12.44
N LEU A 106 -25.67 -15.17 13.75
CA LEU A 106 -25.54 -16.41 14.52
C LEU A 106 -26.50 -17.49 14.04
N ASP A 107 -27.59 -17.11 13.36
CA ASP A 107 -28.55 -18.04 12.77
C ASP A 107 -27.92 -18.91 11.65
N LYS A 108 -26.89 -18.39 10.95
CA LYS A 108 -26.14 -19.15 9.94
C LYS A 108 -25.09 -20.11 10.51
N LEU A 109 -24.69 -19.94 11.78
CA LEU A 109 -23.67 -20.77 12.44
C LEU A 109 -24.22 -22.13 12.95
N GLY A 110 -25.52 -22.41 12.79
CA GLY A 110 -26.18 -23.63 13.26
C GLY A 110 -26.36 -24.76 12.22
N SER A 111 -25.86 -24.62 11.00
CA SER A 111 -26.05 -25.64 9.96
C SER A 111 -25.08 -26.81 10.13
N LYS A 112 -25.54 -27.90 10.74
CA LYS A 112 -24.80 -29.18 10.82
C LYS A 112 -24.59 -29.76 9.41
N VAL A 113 -23.35 -29.77 8.94
CA VAL A 113 -22.94 -30.56 7.78
C VAL A 113 -22.94 -32.04 8.20
N LYS A 114 -23.78 -32.88 7.58
CA LYS A 114 -23.74 -34.33 7.77
C LYS A 114 -22.47 -34.88 7.10
N SER A 115 -21.39 -35.03 7.85
CA SER A 115 -20.24 -35.83 7.42
C SER A 115 -20.61 -37.31 7.51
N ALA A 116 -20.91 -37.94 6.38
CA ALA A 116 -21.08 -39.39 6.30
C ALA A 116 -19.71 -40.07 6.44
N THR A 117 -19.45 -40.63 7.62
CA THR A 117 -18.41 -41.64 7.85
C THR A 117 -18.68 -42.85 6.95
N ARG A 118 -17.80 -43.13 5.99
CA ARG A 118 -17.61 -44.49 5.47
C ARG A 118 -16.19 -44.95 5.73
N ARG A 119 -16.01 -45.55 6.90
CA ARG A 119 -14.92 -46.49 7.17
C ARG A 119 -15.55 -47.87 7.07
N SER A 120 -15.36 -48.56 5.96
CA SER A 120 -15.69 -49.98 5.82
C SER A 120 -14.37 -50.74 5.72
N GLY A 121 -13.82 -51.10 6.89
CA GLY A 121 -12.97 -52.27 7.00
C GLY A 121 -13.86 -53.49 7.14
N THR A 122 -13.78 -54.41 6.21
CA THR A 122 -14.45 -55.72 6.28
C THR A 122 -13.43 -56.75 6.77
N THR A 123 -13.59 -57.16 8.03
CA THR A 123 -12.90 -58.32 8.64
C THR A 123 -13.56 -59.62 8.20
N SER A 124 -12.75 -60.68 8.09
CA SER A 124 -13.08 -62.02 7.62
C SER A 124 -13.92 -62.88 8.58
N HIS A 125 -14.76 -63.74 7.98
CA HIS A 125 -15.23 -65.06 8.46
C HIS A 125 -15.97 -65.68 7.25
N GLY A 126 -15.79 -66.89 6.75
CA GLY A 126 -15.23 -68.13 7.26
C GLY A 126 -16.11 -69.28 6.72
N GLN A 127 -15.57 -70.04 5.74
CA GLN A 127 -15.82 -71.46 5.43
C GLN A 127 -16.98 -71.93 4.51
N ARG A 128 -16.57 -72.93 3.68
CA ARG A 128 -17.30 -74.01 2.97
C ARG A 128 -18.00 -73.62 1.65
N GLU A 129 -18.02 -74.39 0.57
CA GLU A 129 -17.42 -75.66 0.09
C GLU A 129 -17.94 -75.84 -1.37
N CYS A 130 -17.39 -76.80 -2.12
CA CYS A 130 -17.97 -77.49 -3.31
C CYS A 130 -17.75 -76.94 -4.74
N CYS A 131 -16.85 -77.64 -5.44
CA CYS A 131 -17.02 -78.36 -6.71
C CYS A 131 -17.56 -77.65 -7.98
N ALA A 132 -16.71 -77.55 -9.01
CA ALA A 132 -16.82 -78.30 -10.27
C ALA A 132 -15.48 -78.26 -11.02
#